data_AF-A0A9X6S5T2-F1
#
_entry.id   AF-A0A9X6S5T2-F1
#
_cell.length_a   1.000
_cell.length_b   1.000
_cell.length_c   1.000
_cell.angle_alpha   90.00
_cell.angle_beta   90.00
_cell.angle_gamma   90.00
#
_symmetry.space_group_name_H-M   'P 1'
#
loop_
_entity.id
_entity.type
_entity.pdbx_description
1 polymer ?
#
loop_
_entity_poly.entity_id
_entity_poly.type
_entity_poly.pdbx_seq_one_letter_code
_entity_poly.pdbx_strand_id
1 'polypeptide(L)' 'MSRTDKYSKQRIDKLKELCVKHPDYLMQELAKEMGLNVSDVFIIIKSYDLPYNWKFTKNKAESLRL' A
#
# COMPACT_ATOMS: atom_id res chain seq x y z
N MET A 1 6.63 10.12 22.49
CA MET A 1 7.08 10.11 21.08
C MET A 1 5.86 9.89 20.20
N SER A 2 5.40 10.94 19.51
CA SER A 2 4.35 10.80 18.48
C SER A 2 4.90 9.88 17.39
N ARG A 3 4.15 8.82 17.05
CA ARG A 3 4.54 7.73 16.13
C ARG A 3 4.73 8.17 14.66
N THR A 4 4.88 9.46 14.40
CA THR A 4 4.77 10.06 13.08
C THR A 4 6.08 10.12 12.30
N ASP A 5 7.26 9.90 12.92
CA ASP A 5 8.56 10.07 12.25
C ASP A 5 9.31 8.75 11.97
N LYS A 6 8.61 7.62 11.80
CA LYS A 6 9.29 6.33 11.53
C LYS A 6 9.88 6.27 10.10
N TYR A 7 9.34 7.02 9.15
CA TYR A 7 9.72 6.93 7.73
C TYR A 7 10.19 8.29 7.21
N SER A 8 11.33 8.29 6.51
CA SER A 8 11.84 9.51 5.90
C SER A 8 10.92 10.02 4.78
N LYS A 9 10.85 11.35 4.62
CA LYS A 9 10.10 12.00 3.54
C LYS A 9 10.37 11.39 2.16
N GLN A 10 11.65 11.10 1.86
CA GLN A 10 12.06 10.47 0.60
C GLN A 10 11.39 9.11 0.36
N ARG A 11 11.18 8.30 1.40
CA ARG A 11 10.47 7.01 1.27
C ARG A 11 9.00 7.21 0.97
N ILE A 12 8.38 8.19 1.58
CA ILE A 12 6.96 8.52 1.38
C ILE A 12 6.74 9.02 -0.05
N ASP A 13 7.58 9.95 -0.52
CA ASP A 13 7.53 10.46 -1.90
C ASP A 13 7.75 9.34 -2.93
N LYS A 14 8.73 8.45 -2.71
CA LYS A 14 8.96 7.30 -3.60
C LYS A 14 7.75 6.37 -3.66
N LEU A 15 7.14 6.05 -2.52
CA LEU A 15 5.94 5.20 -2.49
C LEU A 15 4.76 5.88 -3.19
N LYS A 16 4.60 7.19 -3.01
CA LYS A 16 3.59 7.99 -3.69
C LYS A 16 3.76 7.93 -5.21
N GLU A 17 4.98 8.11 -5.72
CA GLU A 17 5.27 8.00 -7.15
C GLU A 17 4.93 6.62 -7.70
N LEU A 18 5.26 5.54 -6.97
CA LEU A 18 4.93 4.17 -7.38
C LEU A 18 3.41 3.95 -7.45
N CYS A 19 2.65 4.44 -6.47
CA CYS A 19 1.19 4.35 -6.50
C CYS A 19 0.58 5.05 -7.74
N VAL A 20 1.17 6.16 -8.19
CA VAL A 20 0.69 6.91 -9.36
C VAL A 20 1.15 6.26 -10.68
N LYS A 21 2.41 5.83 -10.77
CA LYS A 21 2.98 5.20 -11.98
C LYS A 21 2.41 3.80 -12.23
N HIS A 22 2.11 3.08 -11.15
CA HIS A 22 1.63 1.71 -11.20
C HIS A 22 0.35 1.57 -10.35
N PRO A 23 -0.79 2.13 -10.80
CA PRO A 23 -2.07 1.98 -10.10
C PRO A 23 -2.54 0.52 -10.02
N ASP A 24 -1.91 -0.35 -10.83
CA ASP A 24 -2.17 -1.78 -10.84
C ASP A 24 -1.37 -2.59 -9.83
N TYR A 25 -0.35 -2.01 -9.20
CA TYR A 25 0.45 -2.74 -8.24
C TYR A 25 -0.35 -3.09 -6.98
N LEU A 26 -0.21 -4.35 -6.55
CA LEU A 26 -0.65 -4.78 -5.24
C LEU A 26 0.33 -4.28 -4.19
N MET A 27 -0.12 -4.18 -2.93
CA MET A 27 0.77 -3.79 -1.82
C MET A 27 2.00 -4.70 -1.69
N GLN A 28 1.90 -5.97 -2.09
CA GLN A 28 3.03 -6.91 -2.14
C GLN A 28 4.09 -6.49 -3.17
N GLU A 29 3.68 -6.03 -4.35
CA GLU A 29 4.59 -5.56 -5.39
C GLU A 29 5.25 -4.24 -4.98
N LEU A 30 4.47 -3.31 -4.42
CA LEU A 30 5.00 -2.06 -3.85
C LEU A 30 6.00 -2.33 -2.72
N ALA A 31 5.70 -3.30 -1.84
CA ALA A 31 6.58 -3.71 -0.76
C ALA A 31 7.90 -4.27 -1.28
N LYS A 32 7.85 -5.12 -2.31
CA LYS A 32 9.02 -5.69 -2.97
C LYS A 32 9.90 -4.61 -3.63
N GLU A 33 9.30 -3.69 -4.39
CA GLU A 33 9.99 -2.54 -5.01
C GLU A 33 10.63 -1.60 -3.99
N MET A 34 9.99 -1.43 -2.84
CA MET A 34 10.46 -0.56 -1.76
C MET A 34 11.43 -1.25 -0.80
N GLY A 35 11.58 -2.58 -0.87
CA GLY A 35 12.30 -3.37 0.13
C GLY A 35 11.68 -3.28 1.52
N LEU A 36 10.36 -3.17 1.60
CA LEU A 36 9.57 -3.05 2.82
C LEU A 36 8.68 -4.27 3.04
N ASN A 37 8.11 -4.38 4.25
CA ASN A 37 7.01 -5.30 4.47
C ASN A 37 5.69 -4.68 4.00
N VAL A 38 4.74 -5.55 3.64
CA VAL A 38 3.38 -5.14 3.26
C VAL A 38 2.72 -4.31 4.35
N SER A 39 2.93 -4.68 5.63
CA SER A 39 2.40 -3.93 6.77
C SER A 39 2.97 -2.51 6.86
N ASP A 40 4.27 -2.32 6.60
CA ASP A 40 4.89 -0.98 6.57
C ASP A 40 4.30 -0.16 5.42
N VAL A 41 4.16 -0.75 4.22
CA VAL A 41 3.53 -0.09 3.06
C VAL A 41 2.10 0.33 3.37
N PHE A 42 1.29 -0.55 3.97
CA PHE A 42 -0.07 -0.24 4.40
C PHE A 42 -0.10 0.93 5.38
N ILE A 43 0.75 0.91 6.41
CA ILE A 43 0.82 1.97 7.42
C ILE A 43 1.21 3.30 6.76
N ILE A 44 2.20 3.31 5.87
CA ILE A 44 2.62 4.53 5.18
C ILE A 44 1.47 5.08 4.33
N ILE A 45 0.86 4.25 3.48
CA ILE A 45 -0.25 4.66 2.62
C ILE A 45 -1.39 5.25 3.44
N LYS A 46 -1.77 4.62 4.56
CA LYS A 46 -2.84 5.09 5.44
C LYS A 46 -2.47 6.34 6.23
N SER A 47 -1.26 6.41 6.78
CA SER A 47 -0.84 7.51 7.66
C SER A 47 -0.57 8.80 6.89
N TYR A 48 -0.17 8.69 5.62
CA TYR A 48 0.18 9.81 4.75
C TYR A 48 -0.82 10.04 3.61
N ASP A 49 -1.97 9.37 3.65
CA ASP A 49 -3.06 9.49 2.66
C ASP A 49 -2.56 9.40 1.20
N LEU A 50 -1.78 8.36 0.90
CA LEU A 50 -1.23 8.18 -0.45
C LEU A 50 -2.30 7.70 -1.44
N PRO A 51 -2.21 8.08 -2.73
CA PRO A 51 -3.21 7.77 -3.76
C PRO A 51 -3.13 6.32 -4.24
N TYR A 52 -3.29 5.36 -3.32
CA TYR A 52 -3.26 3.92 -3.62
C TYR A 52 -4.65 3.41 -4.01
N ASN A 53 -4.72 2.65 -5.11
CA ASN A 53 -5.94 1.98 -5.52
C ASN A 53 -6.18 0.73 -4.68
N TRP A 54 -7.12 0.80 -3.72
CA TRP A 54 -7.41 -0.30 -2.80
C TRP A 54 -8.07 -1.48 -3.52
N LYS A 55 -7.26 -2.49 -3.84
CA LYS A 55 -7.70 -3.74 -4.45
C LYS A 55 -8.20 -4.70 -3.37
N PHE A 56 -9.49 -4.62 -3.03
CA PHE A 56 -10.12 -5.63 -2.19
C PHE A 56 -10.34 -6.89 -3.03
N THR A 57 -9.60 -7.97 -2.74
CA THR A 57 -9.97 -9.29 -3.24
C THR A 57 -11.32 -9.62 -2.61
N LYS A 58 -12.41 -9.56 -3.38
CA LYS A 58 -13.69 -10.13 -2.95
C LYS A 58 -13.40 -11.61 -2.69
N ASN A 59 -13.31 -12.00 -1.42
CA ASN A 59 -13.23 -13.40 -1.07
C ASN A 59 -14.44 -14.10 -1.71
N LYS A 60 -14.15 -15.24 -2.32
CA LYS A 60 -15.03 -16.21 -2.96
C LYS A 60 -16.24 -16.57 -2.07
N ALA A 61 -17.23 -15.68 -1.97
CA ALA A 61 -18.49 -15.90 -1.25
C ALA A 61 -19.69 -15.86 -2.22
N GLU A 62 -19.45 -16.11 -3.51
CA GLU A 62 -20.50 -16.15 -4.53
C GLU A 62 -20.38 -17.40 -5.42
N SER A 63 -20.15 -18.57 -4.81
CA SER A 63 -20.28 -19.86 -5.51
C SER A 63 -21.02 -20.92 -4.69
N LEU A 64 -21.86 -20.48 -3.74
CA LEU A 64 -22.88 -21.32 -3.12
C LEU A 64 -24.25 -20.62 -3.27
N ARG A 65 -24.63 -20.29 -4.50
CA ARG A 65 -26.06 -20.20 -4.83
C ARG A 65 -26.48 -21.60 -5.27
N LEU A 66 -27.25 -22.21 -4.38
CA LEU A 66 -28.08 -23.41 -4.53
C LEU A 66 -28.84 -23.41 -5.87
#